data_AF-A0A328AFK5-F1
#
_entry.id   AF-A0A328AFK5-F1
#
_cell.length_a   1.000
_cell.length_b   1.000
_cell.length_c   1.000
_cell.angle_alpha   90.00
_cell.angle_beta   90.00
_cell.angle_gamma   90.00
#
_symmetry.space_group_name_H-M   'P 1'
#
loop_
_entity.id
_entity.type
_entity.pdbx_description
1 polymer ?
#
loop_
_entity_poly.entity_id
_entity_poly.type
_entity_poly.pdbx_seq_one_letter_code
_entity_poly.pdbx_strand_id
1 'polypeptide(L)'
;MFMATDVDLQAGLSRLFRLGMELAERIQQDAMEAEQPETRAKLAAAFHRISRSVRQTAALKLRLEREAKRAVREDQAAVRADRERQVDLRKTRIKARVEQLIWTEYEGEDADRRESILEDLLDADALEDDFLDLSPEAEIARLCMDLGLPSPPAGEGGGRSPTDEGSMIPSTAAQDRDAFDAAPLLPQGEKEDPG
;
A
#
# COMPACT_ATOMS: atom_id res chain seq x y z
N MET A 1 2.61 24.89 -22.81
CA MET A 1 2.34 23.76 -23.74
C MET A 1 3.59 22.88 -23.79
N PHE A 2 3.82 22.09 -22.75
CA PHE A 2 4.93 21.15 -22.71
C PHE A 2 4.46 19.86 -23.37
N MET A 3 4.83 19.69 -24.64
CA MET A 3 4.71 18.42 -25.35
C MET A 3 5.76 17.47 -24.77
N ALA A 4 5.43 16.87 -23.62
CA ALA A 4 6.13 15.69 -23.17
C ALA A 4 5.78 14.60 -24.17
N THR A 5 6.67 14.37 -25.13
CA THR A 5 6.73 13.07 -25.81
C THR A 5 6.94 12.06 -24.70
N ASP A 6 5.86 11.42 -24.27
CA ASP A 6 5.88 10.26 -23.41
C ASP A 6 6.49 9.13 -24.25
N VAL A 7 7.81 9.19 -24.42
CA VAL A 7 8.58 8.15 -25.06
C VAL A 7 8.42 6.99 -24.11
N ASP A 8 7.63 6.00 -24.52
CA ASP A 8 7.55 4.72 -23.83
C ASP A 8 8.99 4.24 -23.58
N LEU A 9 9.41 4.37 -22.31
CA LEU A 9 10.78 4.13 -21.89
C LEU A 9 11.18 2.68 -22.19
N GLN A 10 10.21 1.75 -22.13
CA GLN A 10 10.44 0.35 -22.46
C GLN A 10 10.64 0.16 -23.97
N ALA A 11 9.86 0.85 -24.80
CA ALA A 11 10.07 0.85 -26.24
C ALA A 11 11.43 1.49 -26.61
N GLY A 12 11.79 2.59 -25.95
CA GLY A 12 13.08 3.28 -26.13
C GLY A 12 14.27 2.38 -25.78
N LEU A 13 14.26 1.76 -24.60
CA LEU A 13 15.31 0.82 -24.16
C LEU A 13 15.38 -0.43 -25.04
N SER A 14 14.23 -0.96 -25.48
CA SER A 14 14.19 -2.11 -26.39
C SER A 14 14.78 -1.77 -27.76
N ARG A 15 14.50 -0.57 -28.27
CA ARG A 15 15.10 -0.08 -29.51
C ARG A 15 16.61 0.12 -29.37
N LEU A 16 17.06 0.75 -28.28
CA LEU A 16 18.49 0.96 -28.01
C LEU A 16 19.24 -0.37 -27.88
N PHE A 17 18.69 -1.33 -27.15
CA PHE A 17 19.26 -2.66 -27.01
C PHE A 17 19.43 -3.35 -28.38
N ARG A 18 18.39 -3.32 -29.23
CA ARG A 18 18.43 -3.93 -30.56
C ARG A 18 19.49 -3.30 -31.45
N LEU A 19 19.53 -1.96 -31.52
CA LEU A 19 20.53 -1.23 -32.30
C LEU A 19 21.94 -1.47 -31.77
N GLY A 20 22.11 -1.55 -30.45
CA GLY A 20 23.40 -1.86 -29.83
C GLY A 20 23.89 -3.28 -30.13
N MET A 21 22.98 -4.27 -30.15
CA MET A 21 23.29 -5.64 -30.56
C MET A 21 23.71 -5.71 -32.03
N GLU A 22 22.92 -5.11 -32.93
CA GLU A 22 23.22 -5.05 -34.37
C GLU A 22 24.60 -4.40 -34.63
N LEU A 23 24.89 -3.29 -33.94
CA LEU A 23 26.19 -2.63 -34.04
C LEU A 23 27.34 -3.49 -33.47
N ALA A 24 27.11 -4.20 -32.36
CA ALA A 24 28.11 -5.10 -31.79
C ALA A 24 28.44 -6.24 -32.75
N GLU A 25 27.43 -6.87 -33.34
CA GLU A 25 27.59 -7.93 -34.34
C GLU A 25 28.36 -7.42 -35.56
N ARG A 26 28.04 -6.22 -36.04
CA ARG A 26 28.73 -5.62 -37.18
C ARG A 26 30.21 -5.37 -36.89
N ILE A 27 30.53 -4.78 -35.74
CA ILE A 27 31.94 -4.50 -35.36
C ILE A 27 32.72 -5.79 -35.13
N GLN A 28 32.09 -6.82 -34.58
CA GLN A 28 32.70 -8.13 -34.46
C GLN A 28 33.07 -8.69 -35.83
N GLN A 29 32.14 -8.64 -36.79
CA GLN A 29 32.38 -9.09 -38.16
C GLN A 29 33.54 -8.32 -38.80
N ASP A 30 33.49 -6.98 -38.75
CA ASP A 30 34.54 -6.13 -39.31
C ASP A 30 35.91 -6.40 -38.63
N ALA A 31 35.94 -6.71 -37.32
CA ALA A 31 37.16 -7.07 -36.61
C ALA A 31 37.76 -8.40 -37.09
N MET A 32 36.91 -9.39 -37.38
CA MET A 32 37.32 -10.70 -37.89
C MET A 32 37.85 -10.61 -39.33
N GLU A 33 37.32 -9.70 -40.13
CA GLU A 33 37.74 -9.44 -41.52
C GLU A 33 38.99 -8.55 -41.62
N ALA A 34 39.31 -7.77 -40.59
CA ALA A 34 40.45 -6.84 -40.62
C ALA A 34 41.80 -7.57 -40.74
N GLU A 35 42.53 -7.28 -41.82
CA GLU A 35 43.87 -7.85 -42.08
C GLU A 35 44.96 -7.20 -41.21
N GLN A 36 44.85 -5.89 -40.97
CA GLN A 36 45.83 -5.15 -40.18
C GLN A 36 45.62 -5.37 -38.68
N PRO A 37 46.66 -5.81 -37.93
CA PRO A 37 46.56 -6.06 -36.49
C PRO A 37 46.07 -4.85 -35.68
N GLU A 38 46.50 -3.64 -36.03
CA GLU A 38 46.13 -2.41 -35.32
C GLU A 38 44.64 -2.09 -35.49
N THR A 39 44.10 -2.32 -36.69
CA THR A 39 42.67 -2.12 -36.99
C THR A 39 41.83 -3.14 -36.24
N ARG A 40 42.25 -4.42 -36.24
CA ARG A 40 41.60 -5.49 -35.47
C ARG A 40 41.55 -5.16 -33.98
N ALA A 41 42.66 -4.68 -33.40
CA ALA A 41 42.71 -4.31 -31.99
C ALA A 41 41.75 -3.14 -31.65
N LYS A 42 41.65 -2.12 -32.52
CA LYS A 42 40.72 -1.00 -32.34
C LYS A 42 39.26 -1.44 -32.39
N LEU A 43 38.90 -2.30 -33.35
CA LEU A 43 37.55 -2.83 -33.50
C LEU A 43 37.18 -3.75 -32.32
N ALA A 44 38.09 -4.60 -31.85
CA ALA A 44 37.88 -5.40 -30.64
C ALA A 44 37.61 -4.53 -29.41
N ALA A 45 38.37 -3.44 -29.22
CA ALA A 45 38.14 -2.49 -28.13
C ALA A 45 36.79 -1.75 -28.26
N ALA A 46 36.35 -1.42 -29.48
CA ALA A 46 35.03 -0.86 -29.73
C ALA A 46 33.91 -1.87 -29.41
N PHE A 47 34.06 -3.12 -29.85
CA PHE A 47 33.14 -4.21 -29.57
C PHE A 47 32.95 -4.42 -28.06
N HIS A 48 34.02 -4.44 -27.27
CA HIS A 48 33.93 -4.56 -25.81
C HIS A 48 33.15 -3.43 -25.16
N ARG A 49 33.35 -2.19 -25.61
CA ARG A 49 32.63 -1.01 -25.10
C ARG A 49 31.14 -1.09 -25.41
N ILE A 50 30.77 -1.44 -26.64
CA ILE A 50 29.37 -1.56 -27.05
C ILE A 50 28.71 -2.75 -26.34
N SER A 51 29.38 -3.90 -26.26
CA SER A 51 28.90 -5.06 -25.51
C SER A 51 28.63 -4.75 -24.03
N ARG A 52 29.44 -3.87 -23.42
CA ARG A 52 29.17 -3.39 -22.05
C ARG A 52 27.90 -2.53 -22.01
N SER A 53 27.74 -1.59 -22.93
CA SER A 53 26.55 -0.73 -23.00
C SER A 53 25.26 -1.54 -23.24
N VAL A 54 25.31 -2.55 -24.11
CA VAL A 54 24.20 -3.48 -24.35
C VAL A 54 23.82 -4.24 -23.08
N ARG A 55 24.81 -4.80 -22.35
CA ARG A 55 24.56 -5.48 -21.08
C ARG A 55 23.96 -4.55 -20.03
N GLN A 56 24.43 -3.31 -19.94
CA GLN A 56 23.87 -2.31 -19.04
C GLN A 56 22.42 -1.99 -19.39
N THR A 57 22.11 -1.85 -20.67
CA THR A 57 20.74 -1.61 -21.16
C THR A 57 19.82 -2.79 -20.84
N ALA A 58 20.28 -4.02 -21.05
CA ALA A 58 19.54 -5.23 -20.71
C ALA A 58 19.29 -5.35 -19.20
N ALA A 59 20.31 -5.09 -18.38
CA ALA A 59 20.19 -5.11 -16.93
C ALA A 59 19.19 -4.07 -16.42
N LEU A 60 19.23 -2.85 -16.97
CA LEU A 60 18.28 -1.79 -16.64
C LEU A 60 16.85 -2.19 -17.01
N LYS A 61 16.63 -2.72 -18.22
CA LYS A 61 15.32 -3.20 -18.66
C LYS A 61 14.75 -4.26 -17.72
N LEU A 62 15.55 -5.28 -17.40
CA LEU A 62 15.14 -6.35 -16.48
C LEU A 62 14.82 -5.81 -15.07
N ARG A 63 15.58 -4.82 -14.60
CA ARG A 63 15.31 -4.15 -13.32
C ARG A 63 13.98 -3.42 -13.34
N LEU A 64 13.71 -2.61 -14.35
CA LEU A 64 12.46 -1.86 -14.48
C LEU A 64 11.24 -2.78 -14.60
N GLU A 65 11.34 -3.89 -15.35
CA GLU A 65 10.26 -4.88 -15.44
C GLU A 65 9.95 -5.53 -14.07
N ARG A 66 10.99 -5.81 -13.27
CA ARG A 66 10.82 -6.35 -11.91
C ARG A 66 10.21 -5.33 -10.97
N GLU A 67 10.63 -4.07 -11.06
CA GLU A 67 10.07 -2.96 -10.27
C GLU A 67 8.60 -2.73 -10.62
N ALA A 68 8.23 -2.71 -11.90
CA ALA A 68 6.83 -2.58 -12.33
C ALA A 68 5.96 -3.74 -11.80
N LYS A 69 6.43 -4.99 -11.91
CA LYS A 69 5.74 -6.16 -11.34
C LYS A 69 5.66 -6.14 -9.81
N ARG A 70 6.58 -5.45 -9.14
CA ARG A 70 6.55 -5.26 -7.69
C ARG A 70 5.52 -4.21 -7.32
N ALA A 71 5.53 -3.05 -7.98
CA ALA A 71 4.57 -1.98 -7.76
C ALA A 71 3.13 -2.47 -7.90
N VAL A 72 2.81 -3.20 -8.98
CA VAL A 72 1.46 -3.79 -9.16
C VAL A 72 1.05 -4.71 -8.00
N ARG A 73 1.98 -5.50 -7.46
CA ARG A 73 1.69 -6.39 -6.32
C ARG A 73 1.51 -5.62 -5.01
N GLU A 74 2.31 -4.58 -4.80
CA GLU A 74 2.21 -3.71 -3.63
C GLU A 74 0.90 -2.91 -3.65
N ASP A 75 0.51 -2.35 -4.80
CA ASP A 75 -0.77 -1.67 -4.98
C ASP A 75 -1.96 -2.60 -4.71
N GLN A 76 -1.93 -3.81 -5.27
CA GLN A 76 -2.97 -4.82 -4.99
C GLN A 76 -3.00 -5.23 -3.52
N ALA A 77 -1.85 -5.36 -2.86
CA ALA A 77 -1.79 -5.67 -1.43
C ALA A 77 -2.32 -4.50 -0.58
N ALA A 78 -2.02 -3.26 -0.95
CA ALA A 78 -2.54 -2.07 -0.28
C ALA A 78 -4.06 -1.97 -0.40
N VAL A 79 -4.62 -2.19 -1.61
CA VAL A 79 -6.08 -2.21 -1.84
C VAL A 79 -6.75 -3.32 -1.03
N ARG A 80 -6.18 -4.53 -0.97
CA ARG A 80 -6.71 -5.62 -0.14
C ARG A 80 -6.68 -5.27 1.35
N ALA A 81 -5.55 -4.76 1.84
CA ALA A 81 -5.42 -4.37 3.25
C ALA A 81 -6.37 -3.24 3.64
N ASP A 82 -6.64 -2.29 2.73
CA ASP A 82 -7.64 -1.25 2.98
C ASP A 82 -9.06 -1.83 3.03
N ARG A 83 -9.42 -2.72 2.09
CA ARG A 83 -10.70 -3.44 2.11
C ARG A 83 -10.89 -4.24 3.40
N GLU A 84 -9.90 -5.02 3.81
CA GLU A 84 -9.92 -5.80 5.06
C GLU A 84 -10.18 -4.90 6.27
N ARG A 85 -9.47 -3.76 6.38
CA ARG A 85 -9.70 -2.79 7.47
C ARG A 85 -11.10 -2.21 7.45
N GLN A 86 -11.64 -1.87 6.28
CA GLN A 86 -13.00 -1.34 6.16
C GLN A 86 -14.05 -2.37 6.58
N VAL A 87 -13.85 -3.64 6.20
CA VAL A 87 -14.69 -4.77 6.62
C VAL A 87 -14.64 -4.92 8.14
N ASP A 88 -13.45 -4.96 8.75
CA ASP A 88 -13.29 -5.12 10.20
C ASP A 88 -13.96 -3.99 11.00
N LEU A 89 -13.78 -2.74 10.56
CA LEU A 89 -14.42 -1.57 11.19
C LEU A 89 -15.94 -1.66 11.10
N ARG A 90 -16.47 -2.08 9.94
CA ARG A 90 -17.90 -2.22 9.72
C ARG A 90 -18.48 -3.36 10.57
N LYS A 91 -17.84 -4.53 10.58
CA LYS A 91 -18.23 -5.67 11.44
C LYS A 91 -18.28 -5.26 12.90
N THR A 92 -17.24 -4.57 13.39
CA THR A 92 -17.18 -4.09 14.77
C THR A 92 -18.36 -3.19 15.10
N ARG A 93 -18.72 -2.25 14.20
CA ARG A 93 -19.85 -1.33 14.40
C ARG A 93 -21.20 -2.06 14.42
N ILE A 94 -21.41 -3.00 13.49
CA ILE A 94 -22.65 -3.77 13.39
C ILE A 94 -22.77 -4.69 14.60
N LYS A 95 -21.71 -5.45 14.91
CA LYS A 95 -21.61 -6.34 16.06
C LYS A 95 -21.97 -5.64 17.36
N ALA A 96 -21.31 -4.53 17.67
CA ALA A 96 -21.56 -3.77 18.90
C ALA A 96 -23.03 -3.32 19.03
N ARG A 97 -23.69 -3.01 17.91
CA ARG A 97 -25.10 -2.59 17.93
C ARG A 97 -26.04 -3.78 18.18
N VAL A 98 -25.77 -4.93 17.55
CA VAL A 98 -26.62 -6.13 17.71
C VAL A 98 -26.39 -6.79 19.08
N GLU A 99 -25.14 -6.86 19.56
CA GLU A 99 -24.80 -7.35 20.90
C GLU A 99 -25.55 -6.57 21.99
N GLN A 100 -25.63 -5.25 21.87
CA GLN A 100 -26.40 -4.43 22.82
C GLN A 100 -27.88 -4.87 22.89
N LEU A 101 -28.47 -5.24 21.75
CA LEU A 101 -29.85 -5.76 21.72
C LEU A 101 -29.94 -7.16 22.31
N ILE A 102 -28.97 -8.04 22.01
CA ILE A 102 -28.90 -9.38 22.61
C ILE A 102 -28.88 -9.28 24.13
N TRP A 103 -28.01 -8.43 24.69
CA TRP A 103 -27.88 -8.22 26.14
C TRP A 103 -29.13 -7.63 26.79
N THR A 104 -29.95 -6.90 26.03
CA THR A 104 -31.19 -6.31 26.54
C THR A 104 -32.33 -7.33 26.55
N GLU A 105 -32.33 -8.27 25.61
CA GLU A 105 -33.44 -9.20 25.37
C GLU A 105 -33.20 -10.61 25.93
N TYR A 106 -31.95 -11.03 26.10
CA TYR A 106 -31.54 -12.37 26.52
C TYR A 106 -30.48 -12.30 27.61
N GLU A 107 -30.44 -13.32 28.47
CA GLU A 107 -29.45 -13.46 29.55
C GLU A 107 -28.85 -14.87 29.56
N GLY A 108 -27.63 -15.00 30.07
CA GLY A 108 -26.95 -16.29 30.27
C GLY A 108 -26.68 -17.03 28.95
N GLU A 109 -26.85 -18.35 28.97
CA GLU A 109 -26.51 -19.23 27.83
C GLU A 109 -27.23 -18.87 26.52
N ASP A 110 -28.43 -18.29 26.61
CA ASP A 110 -29.19 -17.87 25.43
C ASP A 110 -28.58 -16.62 24.77
N ALA A 111 -28.01 -15.70 25.55
CA ALA A 111 -27.27 -14.55 25.02
C ALA A 111 -25.99 -15.01 24.34
N ASP A 112 -25.19 -15.84 25.03
CA ASP A 112 -23.92 -16.39 24.52
C ASP A 112 -24.11 -17.14 23.19
N ARG A 113 -25.17 -17.96 23.10
CA ARG A 113 -25.50 -18.67 21.86
C ARG A 113 -25.77 -17.72 20.70
N ARG A 114 -26.48 -16.61 20.96
CA ARG A 114 -26.85 -15.64 19.93
C ARG A 114 -25.67 -14.80 19.48
N GLU A 115 -24.75 -14.48 20.39
CA GLU A 115 -23.48 -13.82 20.05
C GLU A 115 -22.63 -14.71 19.15
N SER A 116 -22.52 -16.01 19.46
CA SER A 116 -21.81 -16.95 18.60
C SER A 116 -22.42 -17.02 17.19
N ILE A 117 -23.76 -17.06 17.07
CA ILE A 117 -24.43 -17.05 15.77
C ILE A 117 -24.21 -15.71 15.05
N LEU A 118 -24.23 -14.59 15.76
CA LEU A 118 -23.95 -13.27 15.19
C LEU A 118 -22.54 -13.19 14.60
N GLU A 119 -21.53 -13.75 15.28
CA GLU A 119 -20.17 -13.82 14.75
C GLU A 119 -20.11 -14.62 13.45
N ASP A 120 -20.72 -15.80 13.42
CA ASP A 120 -20.74 -16.65 12.22
C ASP A 120 -21.47 -15.98 11.04
N LEU A 121 -22.59 -15.29 11.29
CA LEU A 121 -23.34 -14.55 10.28
C LEU A 121 -22.53 -13.38 9.74
N LEU A 122 -21.89 -12.60 10.62
CA LEU A 122 -21.03 -11.47 10.21
C LEU A 122 -19.79 -11.92 9.43
N ASP A 123 -19.23 -13.07 9.77
CA ASP A 123 -18.13 -13.67 9.01
C ASP A 123 -18.59 -14.11 7.62
N ALA A 124 -19.76 -14.72 7.51
CA ALA A 124 -20.35 -15.10 6.23
C ALA A 124 -20.68 -13.89 5.36
N ASP A 125 -21.35 -12.88 5.92
CA ASP A 125 -21.72 -11.66 5.22
C ASP A 125 -20.50 -10.86 4.75
N ALA A 126 -19.42 -10.84 5.53
CA ALA A 126 -18.18 -10.17 5.16
C ALA A 126 -17.45 -10.77 3.95
N LEU A 127 -17.80 -12.00 3.54
CA LEU A 127 -17.27 -12.64 2.34
C LEU A 127 -18.00 -12.18 1.06
N GLU A 128 -19.17 -11.57 1.20
CA GLU A 128 -19.95 -11.08 0.07
C GLU A 128 -19.33 -9.79 -0.52
N ASP A 129 -19.38 -9.67 -1.84
CA ASP A 129 -18.72 -8.56 -2.54
C ASP A 129 -19.42 -7.21 -2.30
N ASP A 130 -20.71 -7.21 -2.00
CA ASP A 130 -21.54 -6.03 -1.76
C ASP A 130 -21.63 -5.65 -0.27
N PHE A 131 -20.95 -6.38 0.63
CA PHE A 131 -21.01 -6.15 2.08
C PHE A 131 -20.71 -4.69 2.46
N LEU A 132 -19.74 -4.06 1.79
CA LEU A 132 -19.38 -2.66 2.04
C LEU A 132 -20.35 -1.66 1.42
N ASP A 133 -21.08 -2.06 0.38
CA ASP A 133 -22.00 -1.20 -0.38
C ASP A 133 -23.40 -1.10 0.25
N LEU A 134 -23.80 -2.12 1.01
CA LEU A 134 -25.08 -2.13 1.72
C LEU A 134 -25.11 -1.07 2.84
N SER A 135 -26.29 -0.60 3.23
CA SER A 135 -26.41 0.27 4.42
C SER A 135 -26.16 -0.57 5.69
N PRO A 136 -25.33 -0.09 6.64
CA PRO A 136 -25.15 -0.75 7.93
C PRO A 136 -26.46 -0.99 8.68
N GLU A 137 -27.42 -0.07 8.57
CA GLU A 137 -28.72 -0.16 9.23
C GLU A 137 -29.60 -1.25 8.62
N ALA A 138 -29.58 -1.41 7.29
CA ALA A 138 -30.27 -2.51 6.61
C ALA A 138 -29.69 -3.87 7.04
N GLU A 139 -28.38 -3.92 7.19
CA GLU A 139 -27.67 -5.13 7.63
C GLU A 139 -27.98 -5.50 9.08
N ILE A 140 -27.95 -4.51 9.99
CA ILE A 140 -28.36 -4.71 11.38
C ILE A 140 -29.81 -5.20 11.43
N ALA A 141 -30.73 -4.61 10.67
CA ALA A 141 -32.12 -5.04 10.66
C ALA A 141 -32.28 -6.49 10.17
N ARG A 142 -31.52 -6.89 9.14
CA ARG A 142 -31.47 -8.28 8.65
C ARG A 142 -30.96 -9.24 9.72
N LEU A 143 -29.80 -8.94 10.31
CA LEU A 143 -29.22 -9.76 11.38
C LEU A 143 -30.14 -9.88 12.59
N CYS A 144 -30.85 -8.81 12.95
CA CYS A 144 -31.85 -8.87 14.01
C CYS A 144 -33.00 -9.81 13.66
N MET A 145 -33.48 -9.83 12.41
CA MET A 145 -34.50 -10.79 11.97
C MET A 145 -33.99 -12.23 12.03
N ASP A 146 -32.77 -12.48 11.54
CA ASP A 146 -32.16 -13.81 11.52
C ASP A 146 -31.92 -14.36 12.93
N LEU A 147 -31.58 -13.47 13.88
CA LEU A 147 -31.45 -13.79 15.29
C LEU A 147 -32.78 -13.74 16.05
N GLY A 148 -33.91 -13.39 15.43
CA GLY A 148 -35.19 -13.25 16.14
C GLY A 148 -35.15 -12.20 17.27
N LEU A 149 -34.36 -11.14 17.09
CA LEU A 149 -34.33 -9.94 17.92
C LEU A 149 -35.40 -8.94 17.46
N PRO A 150 -35.91 -8.08 18.35
CA PRO A 150 -36.74 -6.96 17.93
C PRO A 150 -35.96 -6.06 16.97
N SER A 151 -36.60 -5.63 15.88
CA SER A 151 -35.97 -4.71 14.93
C SER A 151 -35.56 -3.43 15.65
N PRO A 152 -34.32 -2.96 15.49
CA PRO A 152 -33.91 -1.69 16.07
C PRO A 152 -34.79 -0.57 15.49
N PRO A 153 -35.08 0.48 16.28
CA PRO A 153 -35.71 1.67 15.74
C PRO A 153 -34.78 2.25 14.65
N ALA A 154 -35.32 2.44 13.44
CA ALA A 154 -34.61 3.15 12.37
C ALA A 154 -34.23 4.53 12.89
N GLY A 155 -32.93 4.83 12.93
CA GLY A 155 -32.37 5.84 13.81
C GLY A 155 -33.06 7.21 13.79
N GLU A 156 -33.45 7.69 14.97
CA GLU A 156 -33.35 9.12 15.26
C GLU A 156 -31.86 9.46 15.33
N GLY A 157 -31.39 10.24 14.36
CA GLY A 157 -30.08 10.85 14.42
C GLY A 157 -29.96 11.63 15.72
N GLY A 158 -29.11 11.17 16.63
CA GLY A 158 -28.77 11.84 17.87
C GLY A 158 -28.09 13.17 17.61
N GLY A 159 -28.86 14.18 17.21
CA GLY A 159 -28.53 15.58 17.33
C GLY A 159 -28.50 15.91 18.81
N ARG A 160 -27.34 15.67 19.45
CA ARG A 160 -27.02 16.30 20.71
C ARG A 160 -26.76 17.78 20.41
N SER A 161 -27.82 18.58 20.40
CA SER A 161 -27.68 20.04 20.52
C SER A 161 -26.95 20.34 21.83
N PRO A 162 -25.80 21.04 21.81
CA PRO A 162 -25.21 21.56 23.02
C PRO A 162 -25.99 22.82 23.40
N THR A 163 -26.93 22.69 24.33
CA THR A 163 -27.36 23.86 25.11
C THR A 163 -26.25 24.20 26.08
N ASP A 164 -25.44 25.18 25.64
CA ASP A 164 -25.10 26.38 26.38
C ASP A 164 -25.76 26.49 27.77
N GLU A 165 -24.96 26.46 28.84
CA GLU A 165 -24.83 27.61 29.75
C GLU A 165 -23.82 27.32 30.87
N GLY A 166 -22.75 28.13 30.89
CA GLY A 166 -22.18 28.70 32.12
C GLY A 166 -21.24 27.87 32.97
N SER A 167 -19.92 27.99 32.73
CA SER A 167 -19.02 28.35 33.83
C SER A 167 -17.66 28.89 33.35
N MET A 168 -17.53 30.21 33.52
CA MET A 168 -16.34 31.00 33.88
C MET A 168 -14.94 30.38 33.68
N ILE A 169 -14.22 31.03 32.77
CA ILE A 169 -12.77 31.15 32.79
C ILE A 169 -12.38 32.22 33.84
N PRO A 170 -11.29 32.00 34.59
CA PRO A 170 -10.20 33.00 34.61
C PRO A 170 -8.89 32.28 34.28
N SER A 171 -8.18 32.60 33.19
CA SER A 171 -7.37 33.80 32.97
C SER A 171 -6.49 34.17 34.15
N THR A 172 -5.35 33.48 34.26
CA THR A 172 -4.15 34.07 34.86
C THR A 172 -2.91 33.63 34.07
N ALA A 173 -2.11 34.64 33.75
CA ALA A 173 -0.92 34.62 32.94
C ALA A 173 0.32 34.11 33.69
N ALA A 174 1.36 33.87 32.88
CA ALA A 174 2.76 34.19 33.13
C ALA A 174 3.73 33.06 33.56
N GLN A 175 4.77 32.92 32.72
CA GLN A 175 6.21 32.62 33.02
C GLN A 175 6.51 31.19 33.49
N ASP A 176 7.48 30.43 32.98
CA ASP A 176 8.86 30.65 32.49
C ASP A 176 9.12 29.62 31.34
N ARG A 177 9.82 29.85 30.21
CA ARG A 177 11.20 30.31 29.95
C ARG A 177 12.29 29.71 30.84
N ASP A 178 12.79 28.54 30.44
CA ASP A 178 14.20 28.14 30.37
C ASP A 178 14.26 26.94 29.39
N ALA A 179 14.90 26.95 28.22
CA ALA A 179 16.27 27.28 27.80
C ALA A 179 17.32 26.25 28.28
N PHE A 180 18.05 25.70 27.29
CA PHE A 180 19.25 24.81 27.38
C PHE A 180 18.96 23.34 27.77
N ASP A 181 19.53 22.31 27.16
CA ASP A 181 20.80 22.18 26.45
C ASP A 181 20.87 20.87 25.60
N ALA A 182 21.70 20.89 24.56
CA ALA A 182 22.48 19.81 23.89
C ALA A 182 22.08 18.31 24.01
N ALA A 183 22.24 17.41 23.04
CA ALA A 183 22.79 17.36 21.67
C ALA A 183 22.49 15.96 21.09
N PRO A 184 22.59 15.74 19.76
CA PRO A 184 22.35 14.44 19.13
C PRO A 184 23.61 13.56 19.12
N LEU A 185 23.51 12.32 19.61
CA LEU A 185 24.55 11.30 19.48
C LEU A 185 24.57 10.76 18.03
N LEU A 186 25.61 11.13 17.28
CA LEU A 186 26.02 10.46 16.05
C LEU A 186 26.92 9.24 16.35
N PRO A 187 26.99 8.25 15.44
CA PRO A 187 27.67 6.98 15.63
C PRO A 187 29.18 7.09 15.42
N GLN A 188 29.96 6.39 16.27
CA GLN A 188 31.39 6.24 16.05
C GLN A 188 31.67 5.08 15.08
N GLY A 189 32.35 5.41 14.00
CA GLY A 189 33.01 4.44 13.12
C GLY A 189 34.38 4.01 13.64
N GLU A 190 34.82 2.89 13.07
CA GLU A 190 36.21 2.51 12.77
C GLU A 190 37.18 2.23 13.93
N LYS A 191 37.47 0.94 14.11
CA LYS A 191 38.86 0.47 14.15
C LYS A 191 39.02 -0.77 13.28
N GLU A 192 39.60 -0.55 12.11
CA GLU A 192 40.54 -1.50 11.52
C GLU A 192 41.72 -1.66 12.49
N ASP A 193 42.19 -2.88 12.70
CA ASP A 193 43.63 -3.12 12.75
C ASP A 193 43.93 -4.57 12.33
N PRO A 194 44.89 -4.79 11.41
CA PRO A 194 45.32 -6.09 10.96
C PRO A 194 46.47 -6.62 11.84
N GLY A 195 46.40 -7.90 12.20
CA GLY A 195 47.48 -8.66 12.81
C GLY A 195 47.38 -10.13 12.41
#